data_AF-A0AAI8VJV1-F1
#
_entry.id   AF-A0AAI8VJV1-F1
#
_cell.length_a   1.000
_cell.length_b   1.000
_cell.length_c   1.000
_cell.angle_alpha   90.00
_cell.angle_beta   90.00
_cell.angle_gamma   90.00
#
_symmetry.space_group_name_H-M   'P 1'
#
loop_
_entity.id
_entity.type
_entity.pdbx_description
1 polymer ?
#
loop_
_entity_poly.entity_id
_entity_poly.type
_entity_poly.pdbx_seq_one_letter_code
_entity_poly.pdbx_strand_id
1 'polypeptide(L)'
;MALWKYMPMGCTREVTYLAAYFPSTAETIKDIRPGTIPYIATDDLIVYKMFSCGLRGDAAKSRRDATDAARLLEVQTQASGPLRLAKHQIDAALPGLPDVVQHSNRDEGWWKSRLGQVQASVSPSSSSSRGSKTGSSGGARGGSSQYKYH
;
A
#
# COMPACT_ATOMS: atom_id res chain seq x y z
N MET A 1 -2.82 39.16 24.70
CA MET A 1 -1.56 38.64 25.27
C MET A 1 -1.86 37.29 25.88
N ALA A 2 -1.45 36.19 25.24
CA ALA A 2 -1.55 34.85 25.81
C ALA A 2 -0.13 34.27 25.90
N LEU A 3 0.30 33.99 27.13
CA LEU A 3 1.60 33.41 27.44
C LEU A 3 1.64 31.94 27.00
N TRP A 4 2.62 31.59 26.17
CA TRP A 4 3.02 30.21 25.92
C TRP A 4 4.40 30.04 26.55
N LYS A 5 4.43 29.68 27.84
CA LYS A 5 5.68 29.32 28.53
C LYS A 5 5.78 27.80 28.61
N TYR A 6 6.82 27.29 27.96
CA TYR A 6 7.47 25.99 28.15
C TYR A 6 6.68 24.72 27.81
N MET A 7 7.03 24.12 26.67
CA MET A 7 7.02 22.67 26.47
C MET A 7 8.46 22.19 26.22
N PRO A 8 8.88 21.06 26.80
CA PRO A 8 10.26 20.58 26.74
C PRO A 8 10.61 20.09 25.33
N MET A 9 11.82 20.46 24.90
CA MET A 9 12.43 20.04 23.64
C MET A 9 12.72 18.54 23.67
N GLY A 10 11.94 17.75 22.93
CA GLY A 10 12.21 16.33 22.76
C GLY A 10 11.14 15.67 21.89
N CYS A 11 11.44 15.53 20.59
CA CYS A 11 10.63 14.83 19.59
C CYS A 11 9.34 15.55 19.15
N THR A 12 9.49 16.66 18.44
CA THR A 12 8.45 17.09 17.49
C THR A 12 8.49 16.14 16.30
N ARG A 13 7.79 15.00 16.39
CA ARG A 13 7.16 14.47 15.17
C ARG A 13 6.20 15.57 14.75
N GLU A 14 6.51 16.23 13.65
CA GLU A 14 5.61 17.16 12.98
C GLU A 14 4.27 16.43 12.85
N VAL A 15 3.25 16.86 13.61
CA VAL A 15 1.89 16.35 13.42
C VAL A 15 1.40 17.04 12.17
N THR A 16 1.89 16.58 11.02
CA THR A 16 1.27 16.90 9.74
C THR A 16 -0.15 16.36 9.88
N TYR A 17 -1.13 17.25 10.04
CA TYR A 17 -2.53 16.88 9.91
C TYR A 17 -2.69 16.33 8.50
N LEU A 18 -2.53 15.01 8.36
CA LEU A 18 -2.84 14.33 7.11
C LEU A 18 -4.32 14.63 6.87
N ALA A 19 -4.59 15.41 5.82
CA ALA A 19 -5.93 15.81 5.46
C ALA A 19 -6.80 14.55 5.45
N ALA A 20 -7.92 14.58 6.19
CA ALA A 20 -8.81 13.45 6.29
C ALA A 20 -9.20 13.01 4.87
N TYR A 21 -9.03 11.72 4.57
CA TYR A 21 -9.45 11.16 3.29
C TYR A 21 -10.93 11.47 3.06
N PHE A 22 -11.24 12.11 1.93
CA PHE A 22 -12.59 12.50 1.57
C PHE A 22 -13.02 11.71 0.33
N PRO A 23 -14.06 10.85 0.43
CA PRO A 23 -14.48 10.02 -0.68
C PRO A 23 -15.15 10.86 -1.77
N SER A 24 -15.01 10.42 -3.01
CA SER A 24 -15.61 11.09 -4.18
C SER A 24 -17.15 11.09 -4.15
N THR A 25 -17.73 10.15 -3.41
CA THR A 25 -19.16 9.94 -3.22
C THR A 25 -19.76 10.72 -2.04
N ALA A 26 -18.97 11.57 -1.36
CA ALA A 26 -19.49 12.36 -0.25
C ALA A 26 -20.49 13.43 -0.73
N GLU A 27 -21.66 13.45 -0.10
CA GLU A 27 -22.73 14.40 -0.34
C GLU A 27 -23.05 15.20 0.93
N THR A 28 -23.53 16.44 0.79
CA THR A 28 -23.97 17.22 1.95
C THR A 28 -25.32 16.72 2.44
N ILE A 29 -25.54 16.71 3.76
CA ILE A 29 -26.75 16.11 4.37
C ILE A 29 -28.04 16.71 3.80
N LYS A 30 -28.06 18.02 3.50
CA LYS A 30 -29.23 18.72 2.93
C LYS A 30 -29.57 18.27 1.50
N ASP A 31 -28.61 17.69 0.78
CA ASP A 31 -28.76 17.29 -0.62
C ASP A 31 -29.13 15.79 -0.74
N ILE A 32 -29.07 15.03 0.37
CA ILE A 32 -29.45 13.62 0.40
C ILE A 32 -30.96 13.49 0.21
N ARG A 33 -31.37 12.67 -0.77
CA ARG A 33 -32.79 12.41 -1.04
C ARG A 33 -33.47 11.74 0.18
N PRO A 34 -34.64 12.22 0.62
CA PRO A 34 -35.40 11.57 1.68
C PRO A 34 -35.66 10.09 1.39
N GLY A 35 -35.48 9.24 2.39
CA GLY A 35 -35.62 7.79 2.26
C GLY A 35 -34.43 7.08 1.62
N THR A 36 -33.33 7.77 1.33
CA THR A 36 -32.08 7.16 0.84
C THR A 36 -30.95 7.32 1.85
N ILE A 37 -30.06 6.32 1.90
CA ILE A 37 -28.83 6.36 2.68
C ILE A 37 -27.67 6.26 1.69
N PRO A 38 -26.86 7.31 1.51
CA PRO A 38 -25.71 7.25 0.63
C PRO A 38 -24.67 6.30 1.22
N TYR A 39 -24.18 5.38 0.40
CA TYR A 39 -23.09 4.48 0.77
C TYR A 39 -21.80 4.98 0.14
N ILE A 40 -20.71 4.89 0.91
CA ILE A 40 -19.36 5.09 0.38
C ILE A 40 -19.06 4.03 -0.69
N ALA A 41 -18.44 4.43 -1.79
CA ALA A 41 -17.99 3.48 -2.81
C ALA A 41 -17.00 2.47 -2.21
N THR A 42 -17.02 1.22 -2.69
CA THR A 42 -16.12 0.16 -2.20
C THR A 42 -14.65 0.54 -2.30
N ASP A 43 -14.26 1.13 -3.43
CA ASP A 43 -12.88 1.56 -3.70
C ASP A 43 -12.45 2.65 -2.68
N ASP A 44 -13.34 3.60 -2.40
CA ASP A 44 -13.15 4.64 -1.39
C ASP A 44 -13.04 4.05 0.03
N LEU A 45 -13.83 3.01 0.34
CA LEU A 45 -13.78 2.33 1.63
C LEU A 45 -12.47 1.55 1.83
N ILE A 46 -11.96 0.90 0.77
CA ILE A 46 -10.65 0.22 0.79
C ILE A 46 -9.55 1.24 1.12
N VAL A 47 -9.53 2.35 0.39
CA VAL A 47 -8.53 3.42 0.57
C VAL A 47 -8.62 4.02 1.97
N TYR A 48 -9.84 4.29 2.45
CA TYR A 48 -10.06 4.80 3.80
C TYR A 48 -9.54 3.83 4.87
N LYS A 49 -9.76 2.52 4.70
CA LYS A 49 -9.27 1.51 5.64
C LYS A 49 -7.75 1.40 5.64
N MET A 50 -7.11 1.48 4.46
CA MET A 50 -5.65 1.54 4.37
C MET A 50 -5.08 2.79 5.04
N PHE A 51 -5.63 3.96 4.72
CA PHE A 51 -5.22 5.23 5.31
C PHE A 51 -5.39 5.25 6.82
N SER A 52 -6.55 4.82 7.32
CA SER A 52 -6.84 4.82 8.76
C SER A 52 -5.99 3.82 9.54
N CYS A 53 -5.60 2.68 8.94
CA CYS A 53 -4.71 1.70 9.58
C CYS A 53 -3.40 2.33 10.08
N GLY A 54 -2.78 3.20 9.27
CA GLY A 54 -1.54 3.91 9.63
C GLY A 54 -1.71 5.07 10.62
N LEU A 55 -2.95 5.44 10.94
CA LEU A 55 -3.26 6.52 11.89
C LEU A 55 -3.72 6.02 13.25
N ARG A 56 -3.98 4.70 13.40
CA ARG A 56 -4.45 4.15 14.67
C ARG A 56 -3.31 4.04 15.68
N GLY A 57 -3.52 4.59 16.88
CA GLY A 57 -2.67 4.32 18.04
C GLY A 57 -2.94 2.96 18.73
N ASP A 58 -3.91 2.17 18.24
CA ASP A 58 -4.35 0.91 18.83
C ASP A 58 -4.18 -0.23 17.82
N ALA A 59 -3.27 -1.16 18.13
CA ALA A 59 -2.91 -2.28 17.27
C ALA A 59 -4.08 -3.23 16.96
N ALA A 60 -5.07 -3.38 17.86
CA ALA A 60 -6.24 -4.20 17.60
C ALA A 60 -7.20 -3.52 16.61
N LYS A 61 -7.20 -2.18 16.53
CA LYS A 61 -7.91 -1.43 15.50
C LYS A 61 -7.15 -1.48 14.17
N SER A 62 -5.83 -1.32 14.17
CA SER A 62 -5.01 -1.45 12.96
C SER A 62 -5.18 -2.82 12.29
N ARG A 63 -5.12 -3.93 13.06
CA ARG A 63 -5.37 -5.28 12.52
C ARG A 63 -6.75 -5.44 11.90
N ARG A 64 -7.78 -4.84 12.51
CA ARG A 64 -9.14 -4.86 11.96
C ARG A 64 -9.21 -4.06 10.66
N ASP A 65 -8.68 -2.84 10.64
CA ASP A 65 -8.68 -2.00 9.46
C ASP A 65 -7.90 -2.67 8.30
N ALA A 66 -6.76 -3.31 8.59
CA ALA A 66 -5.99 -4.08 7.61
C ALA A 66 -6.74 -5.33 7.10
N THR A 67 -7.42 -6.06 7.99
CA THR A 67 -8.23 -7.24 7.62
C THR A 67 -9.42 -6.85 6.75
N ASP A 68 -10.12 -5.78 7.13
CA ASP A 68 -11.27 -5.25 6.39
C ASP A 68 -10.83 -4.79 4.99
N ALA A 69 -9.74 -4.02 4.90
CA ALA A 69 -9.17 -3.58 3.63
C ALA A 69 -8.80 -4.77 2.74
N ALA A 70 -8.14 -5.80 3.29
CA ALA A 70 -7.72 -6.97 2.53
C ALA A 70 -8.93 -7.75 2.01
N ARG A 71 -9.95 -7.95 2.85
CA ARG A 71 -11.18 -8.65 2.44
C ARG A 71 -11.94 -7.89 1.37
N LEU A 72 -12.12 -6.58 1.52
CA LEU A 72 -12.79 -5.74 0.53
C LEU A 72 -12.03 -5.76 -0.80
N LEU A 73 -10.71 -5.61 -0.77
CA LEU A 73 -9.88 -5.64 -1.97
C LEU A 73 -9.91 -7.02 -2.66
N GLU A 74 -9.91 -8.11 -1.89
CA GLU A 74 -10.05 -9.46 -2.45
C GLU A 74 -11.38 -9.64 -3.18
N VAL A 75 -12.50 -9.27 -2.53
CA VAL A 75 -13.84 -9.36 -3.14
C VAL A 75 -13.95 -8.48 -4.40
N GLN A 76 -13.48 -7.24 -4.32
CA GLN A 76 -13.54 -6.29 -5.43
C GLN A 76 -12.69 -6.78 -6.62
N THR A 77 -11.50 -7.29 -6.35
CA THR A 77 -10.59 -7.75 -7.42
C THR A 77 -10.97 -9.09 -8.01
N GLN A 78 -11.68 -9.94 -7.28
CA GLN A 78 -12.30 -11.15 -7.84
C GLN A 78 -13.38 -10.81 -8.87
N ALA A 79 -14.14 -9.73 -8.65
CA ALA A 79 -15.24 -9.34 -9.52
C ALA A 79 -14.78 -8.52 -10.75
N SER A 80 -13.76 -7.67 -10.60
CA SER A 80 -13.43 -6.64 -11.60
C SER A 80 -11.96 -6.58 -12.00
N GLY A 81 -11.12 -7.49 -11.49
CA GLY A 81 -9.66 -7.42 -11.66
C GLY A 81 -9.00 -6.36 -10.77
N PRO A 82 -7.72 -6.04 -10.98
CA PRO A 82 -7.01 -5.06 -10.16
C PRO A 82 -7.72 -3.71 -10.07
N LEU A 83 -7.71 -3.12 -8.88
CA LEU A 83 -8.35 -1.86 -8.58
C LEU A 83 -7.71 -0.72 -9.38
N ARG A 84 -8.53 0.12 -10.00
CA ARG A 84 -8.07 1.31 -10.73
C ARG A 84 -8.32 2.56 -9.90
N LEU A 85 -7.39 2.84 -8.99
CA LEU A 85 -7.47 4.00 -8.12
C LEU A 85 -7.18 5.31 -8.86
N ALA A 86 -7.99 6.33 -8.59
CA ALA A 86 -7.69 7.70 -9.00
C ALA A 86 -6.48 8.25 -8.24
N LYS A 87 -5.84 9.30 -8.77
CA LYS A 87 -4.61 9.87 -8.18
C LYS A 87 -4.75 10.20 -6.69
N HIS A 88 -5.84 10.86 -6.29
CA HIS A 88 -6.09 11.22 -4.89
C HIS A 88 -6.24 10.00 -3.97
N GLN A 89 -6.79 8.90 -4.49
CA GLN A 89 -6.93 7.65 -3.76
C GLN A 89 -5.58 6.95 -3.59
N ILE A 90 -4.72 6.99 -4.62
CA ILE A 90 -3.34 6.50 -4.55
C ILE A 90 -2.54 7.29 -3.52
N ASP A 91 -2.61 8.62 -3.58
CA ASP A 91 -1.90 9.51 -2.65
C ASP A 91 -2.31 9.27 -1.18
N ALA A 92 -3.57 8.85 -0.95
CA ALA A 92 -4.06 8.48 0.39
C ALA A 92 -3.74 7.04 0.79
N ALA A 93 -3.79 6.07 -0.13
CA ALA A 93 -3.56 4.67 0.15
C ALA A 93 -2.07 4.33 0.36
N LEU A 94 -1.19 4.94 -0.42
CA LEU A 94 0.25 4.63 -0.42
C LEU A 94 0.93 4.83 0.94
N PRO A 95 0.69 5.93 1.67
CA PRO A 95 1.27 6.12 3.00
C PRO A 95 0.88 5.04 4.01
N GLY A 96 -0.32 4.46 3.89
CA GLY A 96 -0.81 3.41 4.78
C GLY A 96 -0.42 1.98 4.35
N LEU A 97 0.24 1.82 3.20
CA LEU A 97 0.65 0.50 2.70
C LEU A 97 1.56 -0.27 3.69
N PRO A 98 2.61 0.34 4.29
CA PRO A 98 3.45 -0.36 5.25
C PRO A 98 2.66 -0.86 6.46
N ASP A 99 1.70 -0.08 6.95
CA ASP A 99 0.90 -0.43 8.13
C ASP A 99 -0.06 -1.59 7.85
N VAL A 100 -0.72 -1.60 6.69
CA VAL A 100 -1.59 -2.74 6.34
C VAL A 100 -0.79 -4.00 6.05
N VAL A 101 0.43 -3.89 5.51
CA VAL A 101 1.33 -5.05 5.36
C VAL A 101 1.75 -5.58 6.73
N GLN A 102 2.10 -4.69 7.67
CA GLN A 102 2.47 -5.08 9.03
C GLN A 102 1.33 -5.74 9.81
N HIS A 103 0.08 -5.31 9.57
CA HIS A 103 -1.08 -5.72 10.36
C HIS A 103 -2.01 -6.72 9.68
N SER A 104 -1.75 -7.11 8.43
CA SER A 104 -2.50 -8.15 7.71
C SER A 104 -1.68 -9.43 7.56
N ASN A 105 -2.33 -10.48 7.05
CA ASN A 105 -1.70 -11.74 6.65
C ASN A 105 -1.38 -11.76 5.13
N ARG A 106 -1.12 -10.59 4.55
CA ARG A 106 -0.84 -10.40 3.11
C ARG A 106 0.45 -9.61 2.94
N ASP A 107 1.32 -10.09 2.06
CA ASP A 107 2.56 -9.40 1.74
C ASP A 107 2.35 -8.17 0.83
N GLU A 108 3.35 -7.31 0.75
CA GLU A 108 3.30 -6.08 -0.06
C GLU A 108 3.05 -6.35 -1.55
N GLY A 109 3.52 -7.48 -2.09
CA GLY A 109 3.28 -7.89 -3.47
C GLY A 109 1.81 -8.21 -3.74
N TRP A 110 1.15 -8.87 -2.79
CA TRP A 110 -0.29 -9.13 -2.83
C TRP A 110 -1.10 -7.83 -2.89
N TRP A 111 -0.72 -6.83 -2.09
CA TRP A 111 -1.36 -5.51 -2.09
C TRP A 111 -1.11 -4.76 -3.40
N LYS A 112 0.16 -4.63 -3.81
CA LYS A 112 0.53 -3.89 -5.03
C LYS A 112 -0.10 -4.46 -6.29
N SER A 113 -0.11 -5.79 -6.45
CA SER A 113 -0.74 -6.44 -7.61
C SER A 113 -2.25 -6.15 -7.71
N ARG A 114 -2.94 -6.06 -6.58
CA ARG A 114 -4.38 -5.79 -6.50
C ARG A 114 -4.74 -4.32 -6.57
N LEU A 115 -3.84 -3.42 -6.16
CA LEU A 115 -4.01 -1.98 -6.28
C LEU A 115 -3.64 -1.45 -7.69
N GLY A 116 -3.39 -2.35 -8.65
CA GLY A 116 -2.97 -1.98 -10.00
C GLY A 116 -1.55 -1.40 -10.07
N GLN A 117 -0.75 -1.56 -9.00
CA GLN A 117 0.64 -1.11 -8.91
C GLN A 117 1.62 -2.25 -9.21
N VAL A 118 1.53 -2.82 -10.40
CA VAL A 118 2.54 -3.78 -10.86
C VAL A 118 3.83 -2.98 -11.15
N GLN A 119 4.93 -3.36 -10.51
CA GLN A 119 6.24 -2.75 -10.73
C GLN A 119 6.54 -2.69 -12.23
N ALA A 120 6.75 -1.47 -12.74
CA ALA A 120 7.43 -1.25 -14.01
C ALA A 120 8.90 -1.64 -13.85
N SER A 121 9.21 -2.94 -13.86
CA SER A 121 10.59 -3.41 -13.85
C SER A 121 10.76 -4.63 -14.74
N VAL A 122 10.47 -4.47 -16.04
CA VAL A 122 11.23 -5.15 -17.11
C VAL A 122 11.37 -4.19 -18.29
N SER A 123 12.36 -3.30 -18.23
CA SER A 123 12.91 -2.66 -19.43
C SER A 123 14.18 -3.44 -19.81
N PRO A 124 14.23 -4.18 -20.93
CA PRO A 124 15.49 -4.54 -21.54
C PRO A 124 15.91 -3.40 -22.48
N SER A 125 16.54 -2.38 -21.91
CA SER A 125 17.33 -1.43 -22.69
C SER A 125 18.68 -2.06 -23.01
N SER A 126 18.85 -2.58 -24.23
CA SER A 126 20.06 -2.43 -25.05
C SER A 126 20.06 -3.46 -26.19
N SER A 127 19.45 -3.11 -27.32
CA SER A 127 19.84 -3.70 -28.60
C SER A 127 21.11 -2.99 -29.08
N SER A 128 22.28 -3.53 -28.75
CA SER A 128 23.49 -3.30 -29.54
C SER A 128 24.50 -4.43 -29.36
N SER A 129 25.11 -4.77 -30.50
CA SER A 129 26.26 -5.65 -30.73
C SER A 129 26.00 -7.15 -30.95
N ARG A 130 25.80 -7.49 -32.23
CA ARG A 130 26.29 -8.75 -32.80
C ARG A 130 27.81 -8.71 -32.80
N GLY A 131 28.44 -9.56 -31.99
CA GLY A 131 29.86 -9.88 -32.05
C GLY A 131 30.02 -11.40 -31.98
N SER A 132 30.49 -12.00 -33.06
CA SER A 132 30.72 -13.44 -33.22
C SER A 132 31.96 -13.91 -32.43
N LYS A 133 31.89 -15.16 -31.90
CA LYS A 133 32.92 -16.26 -31.88
C LYS A 133 34.40 -15.89 -31.58
N THR A 134 35.17 -16.53 -30.69
CA THR A 134 35.55 -17.95 -30.54
C THR A 134 36.47 -18.17 -29.31
N GLY A 135 36.60 -19.42 -28.82
CA GLY A 135 37.82 -19.99 -28.20
C GLY A 135 37.83 -20.05 -26.66
N SER A 136 37.57 -21.20 -26.02
CA SER A 136 38.46 -22.36 -25.74
C SER A 136 39.29 -22.29 -24.44
N SER A 137 39.05 -23.31 -23.60
CA SER A 137 40.00 -24.09 -22.79
C SER A 137 40.25 -23.78 -21.30
N GLY A 138 40.21 -24.87 -20.50
CA GLY A 138 40.78 -25.06 -19.15
C GLY A 138 39.88 -24.58 -18.00
N GLY A 139 39.58 -25.33 -16.95
CA GLY A 139 40.10 -26.58 -16.40
C GLY A 139 40.02 -26.50 -14.86
N ALA A 140 39.77 -27.65 -14.22
CA ALA A 140 39.96 -27.97 -12.79
C ALA A 140 38.86 -27.63 -11.75
N ARG A 141 38.17 -28.71 -11.34
CA ARG A 141 38.09 -29.29 -9.98
C ARG A 141 37.78 -28.37 -8.77
N GLY A 142 36.73 -28.78 -8.05
CA GLY A 142 36.82 -29.05 -6.60
C GLY A 142 35.79 -28.33 -5.72
N GLY A 143 35.15 -29.08 -4.81
CA GLY A 143 34.62 -28.51 -3.57
C GLY A 143 33.14 -28.76 -3.31
N SER A 144 32.81 -29.97 -2.87
CA SER A 144 31.57 -30.27 -2.15
C SER A 144 31.57 -29.55 -0.80
N SER A 145 30.47 -28.89 -0.42
CA SER A 145 30.17 -28.64 1.00
C SER A 145 28.66 -28.56 1.20
N GLN A 146 28.13 -29.61 1.83
CA GLN A 146 26.76 -29.70 2.29
C GLN A 146 26.60 -28.88 3.57
N TYR A 147 25.55 -28.07 3.63
CA TYR A 147 25.03 -27.54 4.89
C TYR A 147 24.18 -28.62 5.55
N LYS A 148 24.57 -29.04 6.76
CA LYS A 148 23.84 -29.99 7.59
C LYS A 148 23.27 -29.24 8.79
N TYR A 149 21.95 -29.20 8.89
CA TYR A 149 21.23 -28.87 10.12
C TYR A 149 21.27 -30.10 11.03
N HIS A 150 21.66 -29.92 12.29
CA HIS A 150 21.09 -30.50 13.52
C HIS A 150 21.92 -30.05 14.72
#